data_AF-A0A352RW91-F1
#
_entry.id   AF-A0A352RW91-F1
#
_cell.length_a   1.000
_cell.length_b   1.000
_cell.length_c   1.000
_cell.angle_alpha   90.00
_cell.angle_beta   90.00
_cell.angle_gamma   90.00
#
_symmetry.space_group_name_H-M   'P 1'
#
loop_
_entity.id
_entity.type
_entity.pdbx_description
1 polymer ?
#
loop_
_entity_poly.entity_id
_entity_poly.type
_entity_poly.pdbx_seq_one_letter_code
_entity_poly.pdbx_strand_id
1 'polypeptide(L)'
;HRGGRPGFVRVDADGSLTIPDFAGNTFFNTLGNMLVNPVAGLVFVSYPTGDLLQMTGRAEVITDSPEISTVEGAERLWRFFPRQIVRRDRALPLRWDFMPGGESPQALRTGIWPGDPAS
;
A
#
# COMPACT_ATOMS: atom_id res chain seq x y z
N HIS A 1 -11.46 -5.49 -2.49
CA HIS A 1 -10.30 -4.80 -1.90
C HIS A 1 -9.15 -4.89 -2.89
N ARG A 2 -8.43 -3.81 -3.20
CA ARG A 2 -7.30 -3.81 -4.17
C ARG A 2 -5.98 -3.50 -3.43
N GLY A 3 -5.58 -4.39 -2.52
CA GLY A 3 -4.39 -4.23 -1.66
C GLY A 3 -4.01 -5.55 -0.98
N GLY A 4 -2.90 -5.58 -0.26
CA GLY A 4 -2.48 -6.73 0.54
C GLY A 4 -3.17 -6.79 1.92
N ARG A 5 -2.78 -7.77 2.74
CA ARG A 5 -3.16 -7.85 4.16
C ARG A 5 -2.82 -6.56 4.91
N PRO A 6 -3.55 -6.19 5.99
CA PRO A 6 -3.10 -5.11 6.87
C PRO A 6 -1.62 -5.25 7.20
N GLY A 7 -0.85 -4.15 7.12
CA GLY A 7 0.61 -4.16 7.30
C GLY A 7 1.42 -4.28 6.00
N PHE A 8 0.81 -4.54 4.84
CA PHE A 8 1.56 -4.71 3.58
C PHE A 8 2.33 -3.48 3.08
N VAL A 9 2.03 -2.27 3.58
CA VAL A 9 2.82 -1.07 3.28
C VAL A 9 3.89 -0.91 4.36
N ARG A 10 5.16 -0.97 3.97
CA ARG A 10 6.28 -0.74 4.88
C ARG A 10 6.75 0.70 4.80
N VAL A 11 7.02 1.30 5.96
CA VAL A 11 7.69 2.60 6.06
C VAL A 11 9.18 2.34 6.20
N ASP A 12 9.99 2.84 5.26
CA ASP A 12 11.44 2.73 5.29
C ASP A 12 12.05 3.83 6.18
N ALA A 13 13.32 3.68 6.60
CA ALA A 13 13.98 4.58 7.54
C ALA A 13 14.11 6.04 7.03
N ASP A 14 14.10 6.23 5.72
CA ASP A 14 14.14 7.55 5.07
C ASP A 14 12.74 8.20 4.92
N GLY A 15 11.69 7.54 5.43
CA GLY A 15 10.30 8.01 5.34
C GLY A 15 9.64 7.69 3.99
N SER A 16 10.31 6.99 3.09
CA SER A 16 9.67 6.43 1.90
C SER A 16 8.80 5.22 2.27
N LEU A 17 7.87 4.87 1.38
CA LEU A 17 7.00 3.71 1.55
C LEU A 17 7.36 2.66 0.53
N THR A 18 7.56 1.41 0.94
CA THR A 18 7.73 0.28 0.03
C THR A 18 6.45 -0.56 0.03
N ILE A 19 5.90 -0.78 -1.16
CA ILE A 19 4.63 -1.50 -1.37
C ILE A 19 4.86 -2.68 -2.32
N PRO A 20 4.48 -3.91 -1.93
CA PRO A 20 4.51 -5.05 -2.83
C PRO A 20 3.36 -4.99 -3.84
N ASP A 21 3.69 -5.35 -5.07
CA ASP A 21 2.74 -5.53 -6.17
C ASP A 21 2.41 -7.02 -6.35
N PHE A 22 1.12 -7.37 -6.39
CA PHE A 22 0.65 -8.75 -6.45
C PHE A 22 -0.16 -9.00 -7.73
N ALA A 23 -0.04 -10.21 -8.30
CA ALA A 23 -0.83 -10.64 -9.45
C ALA A 23 -2.34 -10.40 -9.26
N GLY A 24 -2.96 -9.63 -10.17
CA GLY A 24 -4.41 -9.36 -10.15
C GLY A 24 -4.84 -8.14 -9.34
N ASN A 25 -3.93 -7.45 -8.65
CA ASN A 25 -4.14 -6.04 -8.39
C ASN A 25 -3.98 -5.32 -9.76
N THR A 26 -4.83 -4.36 -10.09
CA THR A 26 -4.80 -3.70 -11.41
C THR A 26 -3.69 -2.65 -11.50
N PHE A 27 -2.66 -2.75 -10.65
CA PHE A 27 -1.56 -1.78 -10.56
C PHE A 27 -0.64 -1.81 -11.78
N PHE A 28 -0.67 -2.86 -12.60
CA PHE A 28 0.12 -2.91 -13.85
C PHE A 28 -0.10 -1.68 -14.76
N ASN A 29 -1.34 -1.19 -14.88
CA ASN A 29 -1.65 0.04 -15.61
C ASN A 29 -1.07 1.31 -14.93
N THR A 30 -0.97 1.30 -13.60
CA THR A 30 -0.40 2.40 -12.82
C THR A 30 1.14 2.36 -12.85
N LEU A 31 1.76 1.18 -12.80
CA LEU A 31 3.21 1.00 -12.84
C LEU A 31 3.79 1.41 -14.20
N GLY A 32 3.13 1.05 -15.31
CA GLY A 32 3.49 1.55 -16.63
C GLY A 32 3.44 3.06 -16.72
N ASN A 33 2.41 3.69 -16.11
CA ASN A 33 2.34 5.14 -16.00
C ASN A 33 3.43 5.72 -15.12
N MET A 34 3.80 5.07 -14.01
CA MET A 34 4.89 5.53 -13.12
C MET A 34 6.26 5.50 -13.82
N LEU A 35 6.51 4.52 -14.68
CA LEU A 35 7.73 4.46 -15.49
C LEU A 35 7.86 5.64 -16.47
N VAL A 36 6.73 6.19 -16.95
CA VAL A 36 6.70 7.33 -17.88
C VAL A 36 6.56 8.67 -17.14
N ASN A 37 5.77 8.71 -16.09
CA ASN A 37 5.49 9.85 -15.24
C ASN A 37 5.50 9.40 -13.78
N PRO A 38 6.61 9.63 -13.04
CA PRO A 38 6.79 9.06 -11.72
C PRO A 38 5.97 9.77 -10.64
N VAL A 39 4.90 10.50 -10.98
CA VAL A 39 4.03 11.17 -10.00
C VAL A 39 2.96 10.21 -9.52
N ALA A 40 2.82 10.09 -8.20
CA ALA A 40 1.81 9.24 -7.57
C ALA A 40 1.10 9.95 -6.41
N GLY A 41 -0.14 9.52 -6.15
CA GLY A 41 -0.94 9.92 -5.00
C GLY A 41 -1.39 8.70 -4.21
N LEU A 42 -1.30 8.76 -2.89
CA LEU A 42 -1.77 7.74 -1.97
C LEU A 42 -2.81 8.31 -1.01
N VAL A 43 -3.81 7.51 -0.68
CA VAL A 43 -4.83 7.86 0.32
C VAL A 43 -4.98 6.68 1.28
N PHE A 44 -4.76 6.95 2.56
CA PHE A 44 -5.02 6.03 3.65
C PHE A 44 -6.25 6.48 4.42
N VAL A 45 -7.12 5.52 4.75
CA VAL A 45 -8.40 5.77 5.41
C VAL A 45 -8.45 4.94 6.68
N SER A 46 -8.67 5.61 7.82
CA SER A 46 -9.10 4.94 9.03
C SER A 46 -10.62 4.90 9.05
N TYR A 47 -11.20 3.75 8.69
CA TYR A 47 -12.67 3.58 8.72
C TYR A 47 -13.30 3.74 10.11
N PRO A 48 -12.67 3.29 11.21
CA PRO A 48 -13.23 3.46 12.56
C PRO A 48 -13.33 4.94 12.98
N THR A 49 -12.30 5.75 12.71
CA THR A 49 -12.26 7.15 13.14
C THR A 49 -12.77 8.13 12.08
N GLY A 50 -12.77 7.70 10.81
CA GLY A 50 -13.01 8.53 9.64
C GLY A 50 -11.84 9.42 9.24
N ASP A 51 -10.65 9.19 9.81
CA ASP A 51 -9.47 9.98 9.50
C ASP A 51 -8.93 9.65 8.11
N LEU A 52 -8.42 10.67 7.44
CA LEU A 52 -7.89 10.59 6.09
C LEU A 52 -6.45 11.11 6.07
N LEU A 53 -5.54 10.32 5.51
CA LEU A 53 -4.19 10.76 5.18
C LEU A 53 -4.02 10.73 3.67
N GLN A 54 -3.73 11.87 3.07
CA GLN A 54 -3.47 12.01 1.65
C GLN A 54 -2.00 12.38 1.44
N MET A 55 -1.35 11.71 0.50
CA MET A 55 0.03 11.98 0.15
C MET A 55 0.17 12.12 -1.36
N THR A 56 0.99 13.07 -1.79
CA THR A 56 1.42 13.18 -3.19
C THR A 56 2.94 13.18 -3.23
N GLY A 57 3.51 12.52 -4.22
CA GLY A 57 4.94 12.29 -4.25
C GLY A 57 5.41 11.69 -5.56
N ARG A 58 6.58 11.06 -5.49
CA ARG A 58 7.12 10.29 -6.60
C ARG A 58 7.10 8.80 -6.33
N ALA A 59 7.07 7.99 -7.37
CA ALA A 59 7.15 6.55 -7.27
C ALA A 59 8.24 5.98 -8.18
N GLU A 60 8.87 4.91 -7.72
CA GLU A 60 9.87 4.14 -8.46
C GLU A 60 9.50 2.67 -8.43
N VAL A 61 9.56 2.02 -9.60
CA VAL A 61 9.24 0.60 -9.73
C VAL A 61 10.53 -0.21 -9.63
N ILE A 62 10.53 -1.22 -8.77
CA ILE A 62 11.64 -2.13 -8.53
C ILE A 62 11.25 -3.50 -9.09
N THR A 63 11.85 -3.87 -10.23
CA THR A 63 11.56 -5.13 -10.93
C THR A 63 12.60 -6.21 -10.70
N ASP A 64 13.78 -5.83 -10.18
CA ASP A 64 14.89 -6.75 -9.94
C ASP A 64 15.54 -6.40 -8.60
N SER A 65 15.14 -7.14 -7.56
CA SER A 65 15.69 -7.03 -6.21
C SER A 65 15.45 -8.34 -5.46
N PRO A 66 16.43 -8.84 -4.70
CA PRO A 66 16.23 -9.99 -3.81
C PRO A 66 15.07 -9.78 -2.82
N GLU A 67 14.80 -8.53 -2.46
CA GLU A 67 13.75 -8.13 -1.54
C GLU A 67 12.34 -8.53 -2.00
N ILE A 68 12.10 -8.63 -3.31
CA ILE A 68 10.81 -9.07 -3.86
C ILE A 68 10.44 -10.45 -3.29
N SER A 69 11.43 -11.36 -3.20
CA SER A 69 11.24 -12.73 -2.71
C SER A 69 10.93 -12.82 -1.21
N THR A 70 11.11 -11.73 -0.46
CA THR A 70 10.83 -11.69 0.99
C THR A 70 9.35 -11.57 1.31
N VAL A 71 8.51 -11.21 0.32
CA VAL A 71 7.05 -11.12 0.47
C VAL A 71 6.40 -12.14 -0.45
N GLU A 72 5.77 -13.16 0.13
CA GLU A 72 5.12 -14.24 -0.63
C GLU A 72 4.08 -13.69 -1.62
N GLY A 73 4.23 -14.06 -2.90
CA GLY A 73 3.33 -13.67 -3.98
C GLY A 73 3.59 -12.29 -4.60
N ALA A 74 4.57 -11.53 -4.11
CA ALA A 74 4.95 -10.26 -4.73
C ALA A 74 5.66 -10.50 -6.07
N GLU A 75 5.22 -9.82 -7.13
CA GLU A 75 5.89 -9.86 -8.44
C GLU A 75 6.94 -8.76 -8.58
N ARG A 76 6.69 -7.60 -7.95
CA ARG A 76 7.51 -6.40 -7.99
C ARG A 76 7.35 -5.65 -6.67
N LEU A 77 8.27 -4.72 -6.41
CA LEU A 77 8.05 -3.70 -5.40
C LEU A 77 7.92 -2.34 -6.10
N TRP A 78 7.30 -1.40 -5.42
CA TRP A 78 7.46 0.00 -5.78
C TRP A 78 7.65 0.82 -4.52
N ARG A 79 8.51 1.83 -4.64
CA ARG A 79 8.82 2.77 -3.57
C ARG A 79 8.14 4.10 -3.85
N PHE A 80 7.53 4.68 -2.82
CA PHE A 80 6.88 5.97 -2.86
C PHE A 80 7.61 6.97 -1.97
N PHE A 81 7.98 8.10 -2.56
CA PHE A 81 8.68 9.21 -1.91
C PHE A 81 7.69 10.36 -1.69
N PRO A 82 7.10 10.49 -0.49
CA PRO A 82 6.13 11.54 -0.23
C PRO A 82 6.77 12.93 -0.33
N ARG A 83 6.04 13.88 -0.94
CA ARG A 83 6.44 15.30 -1.03
C ARG A 83 5.49 16.23 -0.29
N GLN A 84 4.20 15.95 -0.36
CA GLN A 84 3.17 16.67 0.38
C GLN A 84 2.29 15.66 1.08
N ILE A 85 2.02 15.93 2.36
CA ILE A 85 1.23 15.08 3.24
C ILE A 85 0.15 15.97 3.85
N VAL A 86 -1.11 15.57 3.69
CA VAL A 86 -2.27 16.26 4.26
C VAL A 86 -3.03 15.25 5.10
N ARG A 87 -3.10 15.50 6.40
CA ARG A 87 -3.95 14.76 7.33
C ARG A 87 -5.23 15.56 7.58
N ARG A 88 -6.37 14.88 7.53
CA ARG A 88 -7.67 15.43 7.95
C ARG A 88 -8.33 14.47 8.92
N ASP A 89 -8.53 14.95 10.13
CA ASP A 89 -9.22 14.18 11.16
C ASP A 89 -10.72 14.16 10.90
N ARG A 90 -11.35 12.99 11.08
CA ARG A 90 -12.79 12.74 10.94
C ARG A 90 -13.38 13.24 9.62
N ALA A 91 -12.59 13.27 8.55
CA ALA A 91 -12.94 13.88 7.27
C ALA A 91 -14.04 13.14 6.50
N LEU A 92 -14.16 11.82 6.69
CA LEU A 92 -15.26 11.06 6.10
C LEU A 92 -16.48 11.15 7.01
N PRO A 93 -17.71 11.27 6.48
CA PRO A 93 -18.94 11.18 7.27
C PRO A 93 -19.36 9.71 7.52
N LEU A 94 -18.89 8.79 6.68
CA LEU A 94 -19.19 7.36 6.78
C LEU A 94 -18.26 6.69 7.82
N ARG A 95 -18.84 5.88 8.70
CA ARG A 95 -18.16 5.06 9.70
C ARG A 95 -18.51 3.61 9.42
N TRP A 96 -17.51 2.76 9.32
CA TRP A 96 -17.70 1.32 9.17
C TRP A 96 -16.88 0.61 10.23
N ASP A 97 -17.52 -0.35 10.89
CA ASP A 97 -16.85 -1.27 11.79
C ASP A 97 -16.41 -2.51 11.01
N PHE A 98 -15.21 -3.00 11.32
CA PHE A 98 -14.75 -4.27 10.78
C PHE A 98 -15.61 -5.40 11.35
N MET A 99 -16.31 -6.12 10.48
CA MET A 99 -17.01 -7.34 10.87
C MET A 99 -15.99 -8.49 10.95
N PRO A 100 -15.93 -9.23 12.08
CA PRO A 100 -15.14 -10.45 12.16
C PRO A 100 -15.50 -11.41 11.03
N GLY A 101 -14.50 -11.87 10.26
CA GLY A 101 -14.73 -12.73 9.08
C GLY A 101 -15.11 -12.01 7.78
N GLY A 102 -15.14 -10.67 7.76
CA GLY A 102 -15.39 -9.85 6.56
C GLY A 102 -14.15 -9.62 5.68
N GLU A 103 -13.04 -10.29 5.97
CA GLU A 103 -11.79 -10.16 5.23
C GLU A 103 -11.94 -10.70 3.81
N SER A 104 -11.47 -9.96 2.81
CA SER A 104 -11.50 -10.47 1.45
C SER A 104 -10.56 -11.68 1.32
N PRO A 105 -11.01 -12.83 0.78
CA PRO A 105 -10.15 -14.00 0.56
C PRO A 105 -8.95 -13.71 -0.35
N GLN A 106 -9.01 -12.64 -1.14
CA GLN A 106 -7.92 -12.16 -1.98
C GLN A 106 -6.79 -11.52 -1.16
N ALA A 107 -7.12 -10.66 -0.20
CA ALA A 107 -6.13 -10.04 0.68
C ALA A 107 -5.44 -11.10 1.56
N LEU A 108 -6.18 -12.09 2.07
CA LEU A 108 -5.59 -13.15 2.91
C LEU A 108 -4.54 -14.02 2.19
N ARG A 109 -4.51 -14.00 0.85
CA ARG A 109 -3.55 -14.74 0.03
C ARG A 109 -2.25 -13.98 -0.26
N THR A 110 -2.13 -12.72 0.17
CA THR A 110 -0.88 -11.94 -0.02
C THR A 110 0.06 -12.13 1.16
N GLY A 111 1.36 -12.21 0.89
CA GLY A 111 2.40 -12.28 1.93
C GLY A 111 2.46 -11.04 2.82
N ILE A 112 3.15 -11.21 3.95
CA ILE A 112 3.46 -10.16 4.94
C ILE A 112 4.97 -9.93 4.96
N TRP A 113 5.40 -8.76 5.42
CA TRP A 113 6.82 -8.48 5.60
C TRP A 113 7.40 -9.34 6.72
N PRO A 114 8.64 -9.84 6.59
CA PRO A 114 9.32 -10.54 7.68
C PRO A 114 9.47 -9.62 8.91
N GLY A 115 9.06 -10.10 10.09
CA GLY A 115 9.18 -9.35 11.34
C GLY A 115 8.09 -8.30 11.60
N ASP A 116 7.03 -8.26 10.80
CA ASP A 116 5.83 -7.46 11.10
C ASP A 116 5.14 -8.03 12.37
N PRO A 117 4.92 -7.25 13.44
CA PRO A 117 4.30 -7.71 14.67
C PRO A 117 2.85 -8.21 14.51
N ALA A 118 2.26 -8.08 13.32
CA ALA A 118 0.97 -8.66 12.96
C ALA A 118 1.02 -10.12 12.46
N SER A 119 2.21 -10.76 12.45
CA SER A 119 2.43 -12.17 12.09
C SER A 119 2.09 -13.15 13.21
#